data_AF-A0A946QM46-F1
#
_entry.id   AF-A0A946QM46-F1
#
_cell.length_a   1.000
_cell.length_b   1.000
_cell.length_c   1.000
_cell.angle_alpha   90.00
_cell.angle_beta   90.00
_cell.angle_gamma   90.00
#
_symmetry.space_group_name_H-M   'P 1'
#
loop_
_entity.id
_entity.type
_entity.pdbx_description
1 polymer ?
#
loop_
_entity_poly.entity_id
_entity_poly.type
_entity_poly.pdbx_seq_one_letter_code
_entity_poly.pdbx_strand_id
1 'polypeptide(L)'
;GGIVGAYAAYHYLTAKDEETKAHYDWVCYVAMFICIFGLIPLPFAGYWLMKEVYAFRQQMGITLMGGIMAWLFIIQAVMIGLLFFAANSYLHNSMSRVNGSQRYMKYCKYMVLLLIVCFTMWMTPHTIVMTPGELKEMGGAQHPIVGHFGVMSAKNTAVNLMITCTVLCFLLYQRSNKKITVPWATVGNCWITAIFIGAALNIIFLGVYGYFLPANQRVGLSVPQVTTTLTTLFAGTAINISMFKDSESMGDIKWGTQSKVGTYAIFLLAISFTWLMGLMGYIRSAVRLFWHVTEVLRDNSPDAYTLTIGEAGKMLTFNTLFVWVQFVIVFWVASLSAKAAKDKASDAVPAPAQQ
;
A
#
# COMPACT_ATOMS: atom_id res chain seq x y z
N GLY A 1 -8.06 -0.36 9.70
CA GLY A 1 -8.14 -1.04 8.40
C GLY A 1 -7.61 -2.46 8.48
N GLY A 2 -6.28 -2.64 8.40
CA GLY A 2 -5.66 -3.96 8.18
C GLY A 2 -6.06 -5.03 9.20
N ILE A 3 -5.97 -4.73 10.49
CA ILE A 3 -6.33 -5.68 11.57
C ILE A 3 -7.80 -6.12 11.48
N VAL A 4 -8.72 -5.17 11.30
CA VAL A 4 -10.16 -5.45 11.14
C VAL A 4 -10.41 -6.28 9.87
N GLY A 5 -9.69 -5.97 8.79
CA GLY A 5 -9.75 -6.74 7.55
C GLY A 5 -9.28 -8.18 7.74
N ALA A 6 -8.17 -8.40 8.46
CA ALA A 6 -7.67 -9.74 8.76
C ALA A 6 -8.61 -10.53 9.67
N TYR A 7 -9.20 -9.88 10.68
CA TYR A 7 -10.24 -10.47 11.52
C TYR A 7 -11.45 -10.93 10.69
N ALA A 8 -11.99 -10.03 9.87
CA ALA A 8 -13.12 -10.34 9.01
C ALA A 8 -12.77 -11.41 7.98
N ALA A 9 -11.56 -11.39 7.43
CA ALA A 9 -11.08 -12.40 6.50
C ALA A 9 -10.98 -13.79 7.14
N TYR A 10 -10.55 -13.88 8.40
CA TYR A 10 -10.55 -15.14 9.17
C TYR A 10 -11.98 -15.68 9.26
N HIS A 11 -12.88 -14.87 9.78
CA HIS A 11 -14.25 -15.29 10.01
C HIS A 11 -15.01 -15.60 8.72
N TYR A 12 -14.74 -14.87 7.63
CA TYR A 12 -15.25 -15.17 6.30
C TYR A 12 -14.84 -16.56 5.81
N LEU A 13 -13.59 -16.97 6.03
CA LEU A 13 -13.09 -18.29 5.61
C LEU A 13 -13.63 -19.44 6.48
N THR A 14 -13.96 -19.17 7.74
CA THR A 14 -14.47 -20.17 8.69
C THR A 14 -15.99 -20.22 8.77
N ALA A 15 -16.70 -19.22 8.24
CA ALA A 15 -18.15 -19.14 8.28
C ALA A 15 -18.79 -20.28 7.47
N LYS A 16 -19.82 -20.89 8.04
CA LYS A 16 -20.59 -21.98 7.41
C LYS A 16 -21.92 -21.49 6.84
N ASP A 17 -22.48 -20.45 7.42
CA ASP A 17 -23.73 -19.84 7.03
C ASP A 17 -23.51 -18.66 6.07
N GLU A 18 -24.41 -18.53 5.09
CA GLU A 18 -24.29 -17.53 4.03
C GLU A 18 -24.41 -16.10 4.55
N GLU A 19 -25.24 -15.88 5.58
CA GLU A 19 -25.46 -14.56 6.17
C GLU A 19 -24.19 -14.03 6.88
N THR A 20 -23.57 -14.83 7.75
CA THR A 20 -22.32 -14.44 8.41
C THR A 20 -21.20 -14.25 7.39
N LYS A 21 -21.17 -15.07 6.34
CA LYS A 21 -20.20 -14.92 5.26
C LYS A 21 -20.40 -13.62 4.48
N ALA A 22 -21.64 -13.24 4.19
CA ALA A 22 -21.98 -11.97 3.57
C ALA A 22 -21.59 -10.77 4.47
N HIS A 23 -21.87 -10.86 5.77
CA HIS A 23 -21.48 -9.84 6.74
C HIS A 23 -19.97 -9.60 6.76
N TYR A 24 -19.16 -10.66 6.92
CA TYR A 24 -17.71 -10.51 6.99
C TYR A 24 -17.07 -10.12 5.66
N ASP A 25 -17.67 -10.46 4.52
CA ASP A 25 -17.25 -9.94 3.21
C ASP A 25 -17.47 -8.41 3.12
N TRP A 26 -18.61 -7.93 3.61
CA TRP A 26 -18.88 -6.49 3.71
C TRP A 26 -17.88 -5.79 4.64
N VAL A 27 -17.59 -6.36 5.81
CA VAL A 27 -16.57 -5.81 6.73
C VAL A 27 -15.19 -5.78 6.07
N CYS A 28 -14.81 -6.84 5.34
CA CYS A 28 -13.55 -6.88 4.57
C CYS A 28 -13.47 -5.73 3.55
N TYR A 29 -14.57 -5.45 2.86
CA TYR A 29 -14.64 -4.37 1.88
C TYR A 29 -14.46 -2.99 2.53
N VAL A 30 -15.18 -2.73 3.62
CA VAL A 30 -15.04 -1.47 4.39
C VAL A 30 -13.62 -1.33 4.94
N ALA A 31 -13.07 -2.41 5.51
CA ALA A 31 -11.71 -2.42 6.03
C ALA A 31 -10.67 -2.11 4.96
N MET A 32 -10.85 -2.67 3.75
CA MET A 32 -9.99 -2.38 2.61
C MET A 32 -10.07 -0.92 2.16
N PHE A 33 -11.28 -0.36 2.10
CA PHE A 33 -11.45 1.06 1.76
C PHE A 33 -10.70 1.97 2.74
N ILE A 34 -10.81 1.69 4.05
CA ILE A 34 -10.06 2.41 5.09
C ILE A 34 -8.55 2.22 4.91
N CYS A 35 -8.08 1.01 4.56
CA CYS A 35 -6.66 0.75 4.30
C CYS A 35 -6.14 1.57 3.12
N ILE A 36 -6.85 1.58 1.99
CA ILE A 36 -6.43 2.32 0.79
C ILE A 36 -6.41 3.83 1.09
N PHE A 37 -7.44 4.34 1.76
CA PHE A 37 -7.51 5.74 2.16
C PHE A 37 -6.35 6.14 3.09
N GLY A 38 -5.99 5.28 4.04
CA GLY A 38 -4.83 5.49 4.90
C GLY A 38 -3.49 5.31 4.18
N LEU A 39 -3.42 4.44 3.18
CA LEU A 39 -2.18 4.11 2.45
C LEU A 39 -1.73 5.23 1.52
N ILE A 40 -2.67 5.85 0.78
CA ILE A 40 -2.34 6.80 -0.29
C ILE A 40 -1.58 8.05 0.22
N PRO A 41 -1.93 8.65 1.38
CA PRO A 41 -1.19 9.80 1.91
C PRO A 41 0.18 9.47 2.52
N LEU A 42 0.47 8.21 2.86
CA LEU A 42 1.70 7.86 3.60
C LEU A 42 3.00 8.16 2.82
N PRO A 43 3.11 7.86 1.51
CA PRO A 43 4.28 8.24 0.73
C PRO A 43 4.56 9.75 0.79
N PHE A 44 3.51 10.59 0.75
CA PHE A 44 3.67 12.05 0.86
C PHE A 44 4.29 12.45 2.20
N ALA A 45 3.76 11.94 3.31
CA ALA A 45 4.30 12.22 4.64
C ALA A 45 5.78 11.78 4.74
N GLY A 46 6.12 10.63 4.14
CA GLY A 46 7.50 10.15 4.06
C GLY A 46 8.42 11.06 3.25
N TYR A 47 7.99 11.54 2.08
CA TYR A 47 8.77 12.46 1.25
C TYR A 47 8.99 13.81 1.92
N TRP A 48 7.94 14.35 2.56
CA TRP A 48 8.04 15.58 3.31
C TRP A 48 9.02 15.44 4.47
N LEU A 49 8.87 14.39 5.28
CA LEU A 49 9.78 14.09 6.39
C LEU A 49 11.22 13.98 5.89
N MET A 50 11.46 13.26 4.80
CA MET A 50 12.80 13.10 4.25
C MET A 50 13.37 14.44 3.80
N LYS A 51 12.59 15.28 3.12
CA LYS A 51 12.99 16.64 2.73
C LYS A 51 13.43 17.47 3.95
N GLU A 52 12.65 17.45 5.03
CA GLU A 52 13.00 18.16 6.27
C GLU A 52 14.27 17.61 6.92
N VAL A 53 14.46 16.28 6.95
CA VAL A 53 15.69 15.65 7.45
C VAL A 53 16.91 16.08 6.63
N TYR A 54 16.80 16.12 5.30
CA TYR A 54 17.87 16.59 4.42
C TYR A 54 18.18 18.07 4.61
N ALA A 55 17.15 18.90 4.81
CA ALA A 55 17.31 20.33 5.05
C ALA A 55 17.97 20.60 6.42
N PHE A 56 17.61 19.83 7.44
CA PHE A 56 18.24 19.89 8.75
C PHE A 56 19.70 19.44 8.71
N ARG A 57 19.98 18.27 8.09
CA ARG A 57 21.34 17.75 7.96
C ARG A 57 21.50 16.81 6.78
N GLN A 58 22.26 17.24 5.77
CA GLN A 58 22.57 16.44 4.58
C GLN A 58 23.27 15.10 4.91
N GLN A 59 24.14 15.08 5.93
CA GLN A 59 24.86 13.87 6.32
C GLN A 59 23.91 12.73 6.75
N MET A 60 22.82 13.04 7.47
CA MET A 60 21.84 12.01 7.86
C MET A 60 21.14 11.42 6.64
N GLY A 61 20.83 12.27 5.65
CA GLY A 61 20.28 11.83 4.37
C GLY A 61 21.24 10.91 3.60
N ILE A 62 22.53 11.24 3.56
CA ILE A 62 23.57 10.39 2.96
C ILE A 62 23.67 9.04 3.69
N THR A 63 23.62 9.04 5.03
CA THR A 63 23.62 7.81 5.82
C THR A 63 22.38 6.96 5.55
N LEU A 64 21.19 7.56 5.42
CA LEU A 64 19.94 6.86 5.08
C LEU A 64 19.98 6.21 3.69
N MET A 65 20.59 6.90 2.73
CA MET A 65 20.63 6.49 1.33
C MET A 65 21.92 5.72 0.96
N GLY A 66 22.79 5.47 1.93
CA GLY A 66 24.07 4.79 1.74
C GLY A 66 24.19 3.53 2.61
N GLY A 67 25.11 2.64 2.21
CA GLY A 67 25.50 1.47 2.98
C GLY A 67 24.35 0.51 3.35
N ILE A 68 24.35 0.07 4.60
CA ILE A 68 23.38 -0.91 5.13
C ILE A 68 21.94 -0.37 5.10
N MET A 69 21.74 0.93 5.36
CA MET A 69 20.41 1.54 5.42
C MET A 69 19.73 1.58 4.05
N ALA A 70 20.49 1.79 2.97
CA ALA A 70 19.96 1.77 1.61
C ALA A 70 19.27 0.44 1.27
N TRP A 71 19.81 -0.69 1.75
CA TRP A 71 19.23 -2.02 1.54
C TRP A 71 17.94 -2.24 2.35
N LEU A 72 17.84 -1.65 3.54
CA LEU A 72 16.59 -1.65 4.30
C LEU A 72 15.49 -0.88 3.54
N PHE A 73 15.83 0.19 2.82
CA PHE A 73 14.89 0.86 1.92
C PHE A 73 14.49 0.01 0.70
N ILE A 74 15.35 -0.89 0.22
CA ILE A 74 14.96 -1.84 -0.82
C ILE A 74 13.97 -2.87 -0.28
N ILE A 75 14.22 -3.40 0.93
CA ILE A 75 13.25 -4.29 1.61
C ILE A 75 11.93 -3.55 1.79
N GLN A 76 11.96 -2.29 2.23
CA GLN A 76 10.77 -1.45 2.34
C GLN A 76 10.03 -1.30 1.00
N ALA A 77 10.74 -1.04 -0.10
CA ALA A 77 10.14 -0.93 -1.43
C ALA A 77 9.44 -2.24 -1.85
N VAL A 78 10.05 -3.39 -1.57
CA VAL A 78 9.44 -4.71 -1.81
C VAL A 78 8.13 -4.85 -1.04
N MET A 79 8.12 -4.46 0.24
CA MET A 79 6.93 -4.54 1.09
C MET A 79 5.82 -3.59 0.66
N ILE A 80 6.15 -2.36 0.27
CA ILE A 80 5.17 -1.42 -0.27
C ILE A 80 4.61 -1.94 -1.59
N GLY A 81 5.44 -2.55 -2.43
CA GLY A 81 4.97 -3.22 -3.64
C GLY A 81 3.95 -4.32 -3.33
N LEU A 82 4.23 -5.19 -2.36
CA LEU A 82 3.29 -6.22 -1.88
C LEU A 82 1.96 -5.61 -1.42
N LEU A 83 1.98 -4.46 -0.73
CA LEU A 83 0.76 -3.77 -0.32
C LEU A 83 -0.07 -3.33 -1.53
N PHE A 84 0.55 -2.74 -2.55
CA PHE A 84 -0.17 -2.34 -3.77
C PHE A 84 -0.66 -3.54 -4.57
N PHE A 85 0.12 -4.62 -4.69
CA PHE A 85 -0.35 -5.85 -5.33
C PHE A 85 -1.53 -6.48 -4.58
N ALA A 86 -1.47 -6.58 -3.25
CA ALA A 86 -2.56 -7.09 -2.44
C ALA A 86 -3.83 -6.23 -2.57
N ALA A 87 -3.68 -4.89 -2.49
CA ALA A 87 -4.79 -3.96 -2.62
C ALA A 87 -5.48 -4.07 -3.99
N ASN A 88 -4.71 -4.04 -5.08
CA ASN A 88 -5.25 -4.14 -6.44
C ASN A 88 -5.82 -5.54 -6.71
N SER A 89 -5.16 -6.60 -6.22
CA SER A 89 -5.66 -7.97 -6.38
C SER A 89 -7.01 -8.16 -5.68
N TYR A 90 -7.17 -7.63 -4.46
CA TYR A 90 -8.46 -7.65 -3.78
C TYR A 90 -9.52 -6.86 -4.55
N LEU A 91 -9.22 -5.65 -5.04
CA LEU A 91 -10.17 -4.85 -5.82
C LEU A 91 -10.58 -5.54 -7.13
N HIS A 92 -9.63 -6.17 -7.83
CA HIS A 92 -9.88 -6.94 -9.04
C HIS A 92 -10.78 -8.16 -8.78
N ASN A 93 -10.49 -8.93 -7.73
CA ASN A 93 -11.36 -10.04 -7.32
C ASN A 93 -12.73 -9.52 -6.84
N SER A 94 -12.76 -8.39 -6.17
CA SER A 94 -14.00 -7.74 -5.74
C SER A 94 -14.87 -7.25 -6.89
N MET A 95 -14.34 -7.10 -8.10
CA MET A 95 -15.18 -6.77 -9.25
C MET A 95 -16.05 -7.96 -9.70
N SER A 96 -15.64 -9.21 -9.48
CA SER A 96 -16.43 -10.37 -9.91
C SER A 96 -17.75 -10.53 -9.15
N ARG A 97 -17.85 -9.99 -7.92
CA ARG A 97 -19.07 -9.97 -7.09
C ARG A 97 -20.09 -8.90 -7.48
N VAL A 98 -19.76 -8.05 -8.47
CA VAL A 98 -20.62 -6.95 -8.92
C VAL A 98 -21.17 -7.21 -10.31
N ASN A 99 -22.49 -7.10 -10.49
CA ASN A 99 -23.13 -7.22 -11.79
C ASN A 99 -22.76 -6.02 -12.70
N GLY A 100 -22.31 -6.30 -13.94
CA GLY A 100 -21.86 -5.27 -14.89
C GLY A 100 -20.36 -4.93 -14.83
N SER A 101 -19.59 -5.61 -13.97
CA SER A 101 -18.13 -5.45 -13.85
C SER A 101 -17.34 -5.96 -15.06
N GLN A 102 -17.93 -6.85 -15.86
CA GLN A 102 -17.29 -7.40 -17.08
C GLN A 102 -16.77 -6.31 -18.03
N ARG A 103 -17.45 -5.15 -18.06
CA ARG A 103 -17.04 -3.96 -18.83
C ARG A 103 -15.62 -3.49 -18.49
N TYR A 104 -15.23 -3.58 -17.22
CA TYR A 104 -13.96 -3.06 -16.71
C TYR A 104 -12.91 -4.15 -16.46
N MET A 105 -13.33 -5.41 -16.33
CA MET A 105 -12.44 -6.54 -16.03
C MET A 105 -11.32 -6.72 -17.08
N LYS A 106 -11.58 -6.36 -18.35
CA LYS A 106 -10.58 -6.36 -19.42
C LYS A 106 -9.37 -5.45 -19.18
N TYR A 107 -9.51 -4.41 -18.37
CA TYR A 107 -8.43 -3.47 -18.06
C TYR A 107 -7.51 -3.96 -16.94
N CYS A 108 -7.97 -4.88 -16.08
CA CYS A 108 -7.23 -5.37 -14.92
C CYS A 108 -5.85 -5.93 -15.31
N LYS A 109 -5.75 -6.64 -16.43
CA LYS A 109 -4.48 -7.22 -16.91
C LYS A 109 -3.42 -6.15 -17.22
N TYR A 110 -3.83 -5.02 -17.80
CA TYR A 110 -2.91 -3.91 -18.12
C TYR A 110 -2.47 -3.18 -16.85
N MET A 111 -3.38 -3.07 -15.87
CA MET A 111 -3.07 -2.48 -14.57
C MET A 111 -2.06 -3.33 -13.80
N VAL A 112 -2.25 -4.65 -13.79
CA VAL A 112 -1.28 -5.59 -13.19
C VAL A 112 0.07 -5.50 -13.90
N LEU A 113 0.09 -5.47 -15.24
CA LEU A 113 1.34 -5.30 -16.00
C LEU A 113 2.07 -4.01 -15.61
N LEU A 114 1.35 -2.89 -15.51
CA LEU A 114 1.93 -1.62 -15.09
C LEU A 114 2.47 -1.68 -13.66
N LEU A 115 1.75 -2.33 -12.73
CA LEU A 115 2.24 -2.55 -11.36
C LEU A 115 3.53 -3.39 -11.35
N ILE A 116 3.63 -4.44 -12.17
CA ILE A 116 4.83 -5.27 -12.29
C ILE A 116 6.01 -4.44 -12.80
N VAL A 117 5.83 -3.71 -13.90
CA VAL A 117 6.91 -2.88 -14.48
C VAL A 117 7.38 -1.82 -13.48
N CYS A 118 6.45 -1.12 -12.82
CA CYS A 118 6.81 -0.11 -11.82
C CYS A 118 7.47 -0.74 -10.59
N PHE A 119 6.98 -1.89 -10.13
CA PHE A 119 7.55 -2.60 -8.98
C PHE A 119 8.98 -3.05 -9.25
N THR A 120 9.24 -3.68 -10.41
CA THR A 120 10.58 -4.11 -10.82
C THR A 120 11.54 -2.91 -10.91
N MET A 121 11.08 -1.79 -11.46
CA MET A 121 11.87 -0.56 -11.51
C MET A 121 12.18 -0.03 -10.10
N TRP A 122 11.19 -0.03 -9.20
CA TRP A 122 11.33 0.54 -7.86
C TRP A 122 12.23 -0.30 -6.94
N MET A 123 12.11 -1.63 -6.98
CA MET A 123 12.92 -2.53 -6.16
C MET A 123 14.40 -2.60 -6.60
N THR A 124 14.75 -2.00 -7.74
CA THR A 124 16.11 -2.03 -8.26
C THR A 124 17.06 -1.22 -7.36
N PRO A 125 18.15 -1.82 -6.84
CA PRO A 125 19.11 -1.11 -6.00
C PRO A 125 20.04 -0.21 -6.84
N HIS A 126 20.49 0.89 -6.23
CA HIS A 126 21.48 1.78 -6.86
C HIS A 126 22.90 1.21 -6.79
N THR A 127 23.16 0.38 -5.78
CA THR A 127 24.44 -0.30 -5.55
C THR A 127 24.16 -1.78 -5.31
N ILE A 128 24.80 -2.67 -6.06
CA ILE A 128 24.66 -4.12 -5.93
C ILE A 128 25.69 -4.61 -4.90
N VAL A 129 25.34 -5.61 -4.08
CA VAL A 129 26.34 -6.30 -3.24
C VAL A 129 27.21 -7.12 -4.16
N MET A 130 28.50 -6.80 -4.22
CA MET A 130 29.43 -7.38 -5.18
C MET A 130 30.71 -7.80 -4.48
N THR A 131 31.33 -8.84 -5.01
CA THR A 131 32.69 -9.23 -4.66
C THR A 131 33.70 -8.24 -5.27
N PRO A 132 34.94 -8.18 -4.73
CA PRO A 132 35.99 -7.34 -5.31
C PRO A 132 36.32 -7.64 -6.78
N GLY A 133 36.11 -8.89 -7.23
CA GLY A 133 36.30 -9.29 -8.63
C GLY A 133 35.25 -8.71 -9.56
N GLU A 134 33.96 -8.83 -9.19
CA GLU A 134 32.84 -8.26 -9.94
C GLU A 134 32.91 -6.73 -9.99
N LEU A 135 33.36 -6.07 -8.91
CA LEU A 135 33.58 -4.63 -8.89
C LEU A 135 34.60 -4.17 -9.95
N LYS A 136 35.66 -4.96 -10.13
CA LYS A 136 36.70 -4.70 -11.13
C LYS A 136 36.16 -4.90 -12.56
N GLU A 137 35.36 -5.94 -12.78
CA GLU A 137 34.76 -6.22 -14.09
C GLU A 137 33.70 -5.19 -14.50
N MET A 138 32.91 -4.68 -13.55
CA MET A 138 31.92 -3.65 -13.83
C MET A 138 32.52 -2.25 -14.06
N GLY A 139 33.81 -2.04 -13.75
CA GLY A 139 34.47 -0.75 -13.92
C GLY A 139 33.99 0.34 -12.96
N GLY A 140 33.28 0.00 -11.88
CA GLY A 140 32.77 0.96 -10.91
C GLY A 140 31.80 0.36 -9.89
N ALA A 141 31.46 1.15 -8.87
CA ALA A 141 30.55 0.76 -7.79
C ALA A 141 29.07 0.62 -8.22
N GLN A 142 28.73 0.99 -9.45
CA GLN A 142 27.37 0.99 -9.98
C GLN A 142 27.34 0.29 -11.33
N HIS A 143 26.34 -0.56 -11.53
CA HIS A 143 26.13 -1.22 -12.82
C HIS A 143 25.65 -0.17 -13.85
N PRO A 144 26.25 -0.07 -15.05
CA PRO A 144 25.96 0.98 -16.02
C PRO A 144 24.48 1.13 -16.39
N ILE A 145 23.75 0.03 -16.49
CA ILE A 145 22.31 0.03 -16.82
C ILE A 145 21.43 0.05 -15.55
N VAL A 146 21.59 -0.95 -14.68
CA VAL A 146 20.74 -1.17 -13.49
C VAL A 146 20.84 0.00 -12.48
N GLY A 147 22.02 0.62 -12.36
CA GLY A 147 22.24 1.75 -11.47
C GLY A 147 21.33 2.95 -11.76
N HIS A 148 20.92 3.15 -13.02
CA HIS A 148 20.00 4.22 -13.40
C HIS A 148 18.58 4.02 -12.87
N PHE A 149 18.13 2.79 -12.62
CA PHE A 149 16.81 2.54 -12.02
C PHE A 149 16.85 2.67 -10.49
N GLY A 150 18.03 2.58 -9.88
CA GLY A 150 18.22 2.77 -8.45
C GLY A 150 18.13 4.22 -7.97
N VAL A 151 18.11 5.20 -8.88
CA VAL A 151 18.04 6.63 -8.52
C VAL A 151 16.65 7.05 -8.05
N MET A 152 16.60 8.10 -7.23
CA MET A 152 15.35 8.63 -6.68
C MET A 152 14.30 9.00 -7.74
N SER A 153 14.74 9.43 -8.94
CA SER A 153 13.83 9.79 -10.03
C SER A 153 13.01 8.60 -10.51
N ALA A 154 13.65 7.46 -10.81
CA ALA A 154 12.96 6.24 -11.20
C ALA A 154 12.01 5.74 -10.11
N LYS A 155 12.49 5.69 -8.86
CA LYS A 155 11.71 5.22 -7.71
C LYS A 155 10.45 6.05 -7.47
N ASN A 156 10.58 7.37 -7.50
CA ASN A 156 9.44 8.29 -7.35
C ASN A 156 8.43 8.16 -8.50
N THR A 157 8.92 8.01 -9.72
CA THR A 157 8.07 7.83 -10.91
C THR A 157 7.26 6.53 -10.78
N ALA A 158 7.94 5.43 -10.46
CA ALA A 158 7.33 4.12 -10.30
C ALA A 158 6.23 4.11 -9.22
N VAL A 159 6.51 4.63 -8.02
CA VAL A 159 5.49 4.66 -6.95
C VAL A 159 4.29 5.53 -7.31
N ASN A 160 4.49 6.71 -7.90
CA ASN A 160 3.39 7.61 -8.24
C ASN A 160 2.50 7.01 -9.33
N LEU A 161 3.08 6.28 -10.28
CA LEU A 161 2.33 5.50 -11.27
C LEU A 161 1.56 4.33 -10.62
N MET A 162 2.15 3.62 -9.66
CA MET A 162 1.46 2.55 -8.92
C MET A 162 0.28 3.08 -8.09
N ILE A 163 0.45 4.22 -7.41
CA ILE A 163 -0.63 4.86 -6.67
C ILE A 163 -1.73 5.30 -7.64
N THR A 164 -1.38 5.99 -8.73
CA THR A 164 -2.35 6.44 -9.75
C THR A 164 -3.11 5.24 -10.35
N CYS A 165 -2.42 4.13 -10.62
CA CYS A 165 -3.04 2.87 -11.06
C CYS A 165 -4.05 2.33 -10.03
N THR A 166 -3.69 2.38 -8.75
CA THR A 166 -4.56 1.92 -7.65
C THR A 166 -5.79 2.82 -7.50
N VAL A 167 -5.63 4.13 -7.64
CA VAL A 167 -6.75 5.09 -7.66
C VAL A 167 -7.67 4.79 -8.84
N LEU A 168 -7.13 4.55 -10.04
CA LEU A 168 -7.93 4.15 -11.20
C LEU A 168 -8.70 2.86 -10.92
N CYS A 169 -8.06 1.87 -10.29
CA CYS A 169 -8.68 0.59 -9.93
C CYS A 169 -9.92 0.82 -9.05
N PHE A 170 -9.75 1.70 -8.07
CA PHE A 170 -10.81 2.08 -7.16
C PHE A 170 -11.98 2.78 -7.88
N LEU A 171 -11.71 3.72 -8.79
CA LEU A 171 -12.76 4.38 -9.58
C LEU A 171 -13.52 3.39 -10.48
N LEU A 172 -12.80 2.47 -11.13
CA LEU A 172 -13.42 1.42 -11.95
C LEU A 172 -14.28 0.48 -11.10
N TYR A 173 -13.81 0.13 -9.89
CA TYR A 173 -14.57 -0.66 -8.95
C TYR A 173 -15.87 0.05 -8.55
N GLN A 174 -15.84 1.34 -8.18
CA GLN A 174 -17.05 2.10 -7.83
C GLN A 174 -18.05 2.17 -9.00
N ARG A 175 -17.53 2.32 -10.23
CA ARG A 175 -18.33 2.35 -11.46
C ARG A 175 -18.92 1.01 -11.85
N SER A 176 -18.36 -0.09 -11.37
CA SER A 176 -18.76 -1.43 -11.80
C SER A 176 -20.24 -1.71 -11.53
N ASN A 177 -20.77 -1.25 -10.38
CA ASN A 177 -22.17 -1.46 -9.99
C ASN A 177 -23.14 -0.39 -10.49
N LYS A 178 -22.65 0.64 -11.17
CA LYS A 178 -23.44 1.82 -11.54
C LYS A 178 -23.53 1.97 -13.06
N LYS A 179 -24.67 2.46 -13.52
CA LYS A 179 -24.86 2.98 -14.87
C LYS A 179 -25.02 4.49 -14.76
N ILE A 180 -24.08 5.19 -15.36
CA ILE A 180 -24.02 6.65 -15.32
C ILE A 180 -25.05 7.17 -16.33
N THR A 181 -26.03 7.94 -15.84
CA THR A 181 -27.19 8.46 -16.59
C THR A 181 -27.15 9.97 -16.78
N VAL A 182 -26.19 10.67 -16.16
CA VAL A 182 -26.09 12.13 -16.24
C VAL A 182 -25.83 12.60 -17.68
N PRO A 183 -26.40 13.75 -18.11
CA PRO A 183 -26.30 14.22 -19.49
C PRO A 183 -24.87 14.56 -19.91
N TRP A 184 -24.00 14.91 -18.96
CA TRP A 184 -22.59 15.21 -19.19
C TRP A 184 -21.68 14.00 -19.03
N ALA A 185 -22.20 12.77 -19.04
CA ALA A 185 -21.42 11.54 -18.80
C ALA A 185 -20.21 11.41 -19.75
N THR A 186 -20.39 11.73 -21.03
CA THR A 186 -19.32 11.70 -22.04
C THR A 186 -18.22 12.70 -21.71
N VAL A 187 -18.60 13.93 -21.33
CA VAL A 187 -17.68 14.99 -20.96
C VAL A 187 -16.93 14.63 -19.68
N GLY A 188 -17.63 14.11 -18.66
CA GLY A 188 -17.01 13.67 -17.41
C GLY A 188 -16.03 12.52 -17.59
N ASN A 189 -16.36 11.56 -18.48
CA ASN A 189 -15.43 10.49 -18.85
C ASN A 189 -14.19 11.02 -19.56
N CYS A 190 -14.36 11.98 -20.49
CA CYS A 190 -13.24 12.64 -21.15
C CYS A 190 -12.32 13.34 -20.15
N TRP A 191 -12.88 14.07 -19.18
CA TRP A 191 -12.11 14.70 -18.10
C TRP A 191 -11.35 13.70 -17.24
N ILE A 192 -11.98 12.61 -16.80
CA ILE A 192 -11.29 11.57 -16.04
C ILE A 192 -10.14 10.99 -16.87
N THR A 193 -10.39 10.62 -18.13
CA THR A 193 -9.33 10.12 -19.01
C THR A 193 -8.20 11.13 -19.18
N ALA A 194 -8.50 12.41 -19.40
CA ALA A 194 -7.52 13.47 -19.53
C ALA A 194 -6.69 13.66 -18.24
N ILE A 195 -7.32 13.61 -17.06
CA ILE A 195 -6.65 13.71 -15.76
C ILE A 195 -5.67 12.54 -15.57
N PHE A 196 -6.09 11.30 -15.85
CA PHE A 196 -5.23 10.13 -15.65
C PHE A 196 -4.09 10.05 -16.68
N ILE A 197 -4.37 10.35 -17.96
CA ILE A 197 -3.32 10.37 -19.00
C ILE A 197 -2.37 11.54 -18.75
N GLY A 198 -2.89 12.74 -18.49
CA GLY A 198 -2.08 13.91 -18.17
C GLY A 198 -1.23 13.69 -16.92
N ALA A 199 -1.77 13.04 -15.89
CA ALA A 199 -1.00 12.66 -14.70
C ALA A 199 0.12 11.68 -15.02
N ALA A 200 -0.15 10.62 -15.79
CA ALA A 200 0.87 9.66 -16.20
C ALA A 200 1.99 10.33 -17.01
N LEU A 201 1.62 11.18 -17.99
CA LEU A 201 2.57 11.94 -18.79
C LEU A 201 3.41 12.90 -17.94
N ASN A 202 2.79 13.63 -17.01
CA ASN A 202 3.51 14.54 -16.12
C ASN A 202 4.46 13.80 -15.17
N ILE A 203 4.01 12.69 -14.57
CA ILE A 203 4.85 11.85 -13.68
C ILE A 203 6.06 11.31 -14.45
N ILE A 204 5.85 10.78 -15.66
CA ILE A 204 6.93 10.26 -16.51
C ILE A 204 7.87 11.39 -16.93
N PHE A 205 7.34 12.54 -17.36
CA PHE A 205 8.13 13.70 -17.75
C PHE A 205 9.03 14.19 -16.60
N LEU A 206 8.47 14.36 -15.40
CA LEU A 206 9.24 14.75 -14.21
C LEU A 206 10.29 13.69 -13.85
N GLY A 207 9.96 12.41 -14.03
CA GLY A 207 10.89 11.29 -13.86
C GLY A 207 12.10 11.36 -14.80
N VAL A 208 11.84 11.58 -16.09
CA VAL A 208 12.87 11.72 -17.13
C VAL A 208 13.69 12.99 -16.90
N TYR A 209 13.02 14.12 -16.63
CA TYR A 209 13.67 15.40 -16.33
C TYR A 209 14.62 15.30 -15.13
N GLY A 210 14.25 14.52 -14.11
CA GLY A 210 15.11 14.31 -12.94
C GLY A 210 16.46 13.67 -13.24
N TYR A 211 16.64 12.96 -14.36
CA TYR A 211 17.96 12.44 -14.76
C TYR A 211 18.93 13.54 -15.20
N PHE A 212 18.42 14.64 -15.74
CA PHE A 212 19.22 15.78 -16.18
C PHE A 212 19.55 16.75 -15.04
N LEU A 213 18.91 16.58 -13.87
CA LEU A 213 19.12 17.43 -12.71
C LEU A 213 20.19 16.88 -11.76
N PRO A 214 20.93 17.77 -11.07
CA PRO A 214 21.80 17.39 -9.98
C PRO A 214 21.03 16.74 -8.82
N ALA A 215 21.67 15.85 -8.06
CA ALA A 215 21.01 15.02 -7.05
C ALA A 215 20.29 15.82 -5.95
N ASN A 216 20.82 16.98 -5.56
CA ASN A 216 20.23 17.86 -4.54
C ASN A 216 18.87 18.45 -4.97
N GLN A 217 18.74 18.83 -6.24
CA GLN A 217 17.51 19.38 -6.81
C GLN A 217 16.51 18.30 -7.19
N ARG A 218 16.99 17.10 -7.55
CA ARG A 218 16.16 15.94 -7.92
C ARG A 218 15.15 15.56 -6.84
N VAL A 219 15.51 15.70 -5.56
CA VAL A 219 14.60 15.42 -4.43
C VAL A 219 13.37 16.32 -4.46
N GLY A 220 13.53 17.57 -4.91
CA GLY A 220 12.44 18.55 -5.02
C GLY A 220 11.34 18.17 -6.01
N LEU A 221 11.66 17.34 -7.02
CA LEU A 221 10.68 16.84 -8.00
C LEU A 221 9.65 15.86 -7.40
N SER A 222 9.88 15.36 -6.18
CA SER A 222 8.91 14.51 -5.49
C SER A 222 7.59 15.23 -5.23
N VAL A 223 7.63 16.53 -4.85
CA VAL A 223 6.44 17.33 -4.54
C VAL A 223 5.49 17.43 -5.75
N PRO A 224 5.90 17.91 -6.94
CA PRO A 224 5.00 18.01 -8.09
C PRO A 224 4.49 16.65 -8.57
N GLN A 225 5.29 15.58 -8.48
CA GLN A 225 4.81 14.22 -8.80
C GLN A 225 3.70 13.78 -7.84
N VAL A 226 3.87 14.02 -6.54
CA VAL A 226 2.86 13.67 -5.54
C VAL A 226 1.61 14.54 -5.68
N THR A 227 1.75 15.84 -5.91
CA THR A 227 0.61 16.73 -6.19
C THR A 227 -0.20 16.24 -7.39
N THR A 228 0.48 15.74 -8.43
CA THR A 228 -0.18 15.13 -9.59
C THR A 228 -0.97 13.89 -9.19
N THR A 229 -0.37 12.98 -8.42
CA THR A 229 -1.04 11.78 -7.90
C THR A 229 -2.23 12.10 -6.99
N LEU A 230 -2.10 13.11 -6.11
CA LEU A 230 -3.21 13.56 -5.26
C LEU A 230 -4.33 14.22 -6.10
N THR A 231 -3.97 14.90 -7.19
CA THR A 231 -4.95 15.45 -8.13
C THR A 231 -5.77 14.33 -8.77
N THR A 232 -5.15 13.22 -9.18
CA THR A 232 -5.92 12.06 -9.71
C THR A 232 -6.83 11.45 -8.65
N LEU A 233 -6.38 11.37 -7.39
CA LEU A 233 -7.21 10.93 -6.28
C LEU A 233 -8.39 11.87 -6.06
N PHE A 234 -8.15 13.14 -5.71
CA PHE A 234 -9.22 14.03 -5.26
C PHE A 234 -10.09 14.52 -6.42
N ALA A 235 -9.50 15.03 -7.51
CA ALA A 235 -10.26 15.52 -8.64
C ALA A 235 -10.93 14.36 -9.40
N GLY A 236 -10.20 13.27 -9.64
CA GLY A 236 -10.75 12.08 -10.30
C GLY A 236 -11.91 11.45 -9.51
N THR A 237 -11.75 11.32 -8.18
CA THR A 237 -12.83 10.80 -7.32
C THR A 237 -14.00 11.78 -7.21
N ALA A 238 -13.74 13.09 -7.09
CA ALA A 238 -14.82 14.09 -7.01
C ALA A 238 -15.67 14.11 -8.29
N ILE A 239 -15.03 14.10 -9.47
CA ILE A 239 -15.75 14.01 -10.75
C ILE A 239 -16.52 12.69 -10.81
N ASN A 240 -15.89 11.57 -10.44
CA ASN A 240 -16.54 10.26 -10.46
C ASN A 240 -17.79 10.20 -9.56
N ILE A 241 -17.70 10.70 -8.33
CA ILE A 241 -18.83 10.75 -7.39
C ILE A 241 -19.93 11.67 -7.93
N SER A 242 -19.56 12.83 -8.49
CA SER A 242 -20.53 13.77 -9.08
C SER A 242 -21.29 13.16 -10.26
N MET A 243 -20.66 12.25 -11.02
CA MET A 243 -21.30 11.50 -12.10
C MET A 243 -22.26 10.41 -11.61
N PHE A 244 -22.21 10.02 -10.34
CA PHE A 244 -23.13 9.02 -9.77
C PHE A 244 -24.48 9.59 -9.36
N LYS A 245 -24.67 10.91 -9.47
CA LYS A 245 -25.99 11.53 -9.29
C LYS A 245 -26.99 10.88 -10.24
N ASP A 246 -28.10 10.41 -9.70
CA ASP A 246 -29.20 9.73 -10.43
C ASP A 246 -28.78 8.42 -11.16
N SER A 247 -27.65 7.82 -10.77
CA SER A 247 -27.16 6.59 -11.40
C SER A 247 -28.00 5.35 -11.07
N GLU A 248 -28.35 4.58 -12.11
CA GLU A 248 -29.05 3.31 -11.96
C GLU A 248 -28.09 2.24 -11.40
N SER A 249 -28.56 1.43 -10.45
CA SER A 249 -27.82 0.25 -9.98
C SER A 249 -27.97 -0.88 -10.99
N MET A 250 -26.85 -1.46 -11.45
CA MET A 250 -26.85 -2.56 -12.42
C MET A 250 -27.15 -3.94 -11.77
N GLY A 251 -27.51 -3.93 -10.49
CA GLY A 251 -27.88 -5.08 -9.67
C GLY A 251 -27.41 -4.92 -8.23
N ASP A 252 -27.74 -5.91 -7.41
CA ASP A 252 -27.24 -5.99 -6.04
C ASP A 252 -25.84 -6.61 -5.99
N ILE A 253 -25.03 -6.14 -5.04
CA ILE A 253 -23.71 -6.71 -4.77
C ILE A 253 -23.92 -8.06 -4.10
N LYS A 254 -23.38 -9.13 -4.69
CA LYS A 254 -23.49 -10.48 -4.14
C LYS A 254 -22.46 -10.70 -3.03
N TRP A 255 -22.75 -10.20 -1.83
CA TRP A 255 -21.92 -10.43 -0.65
C TRP A 255 -21.83 -11.92 -0.31
N GLY A 256 -20.65 -12.37 0.16
CA GLY A 256 -20.43 -13.79 0.50
C GLY A 256 -19.83 -14.63 -0.64
N THR A 257 -19.67 -14.03 -1.83
CA THR A 257 -19.14 -14.68 -3.05
C THR A 257 -17.69 -14.32 -3.36
N GLN A 258 -17.03 -13.58 -2.46
CA GLN A 258 -15.63 -13.18 -2.62
C GLN A 258 -14.70 -14.39 -2.79
N SER A 259 -13.73 -14.27 -3.71
CA SER A 259 -12.76 -15.33 -3.97
C SER A 259 -11.81 -15.53 -2.80
N LYS A 260 -11.35 -16.76 -2.57
CA LYS A 260 -10.34 -17.06 -1.54
C LYS A 260 -9.07 -16.23 -1.73
N VAL A 261 -8.67 -16.02 -2.98
CA VAL A 261 -7.50 -15.20 -3.34
C VAL A 261 -7.67 -13.75 -2.86
N GLY A 262 -8.86 -13.16 -3.04
CA GLY A 262 -9.16 -11.83 -2.50
C GLY A 262 -9.04 -11.80 -0.97
N THR A 263 -9.60 -12.80 -0.28
CA THR A 263 -9.53 -12.88 1.18
C THR A 263 -8.09 -13.03 1.69
N TYR A 264 -7.25 -13.85 1.03
CA TYR A 264 -5.83 -13.95 1.34
C TYR A 264 -5.07 -12.65 1.09
N ALA A 265 -5.45 -11.88 0.07
CA ALA A 265 -4.84 -10.58 -0.21
C ALA A 265 -5.04 -9.59 0.95
N ILE A 266 -6.21 -9.55 1.60
CA ILE A 266 -6.43 -8.71 2.80
C ILE A 266 -5.56 -9.16 3.97
N PHE A 267 -5.45 -10.46 4.20
CA PHE A 267 -4.56 -11.00 5.24
C PHE A 267 -3.10 -10.60 4.99
N LEU A 268 -2.63 -10.80 3.76
CA LEU A 268 -1.28 -10.43 3.34
C LEU A 268 -1.05 -8.93 3.52
N LEU A 269 -2.04 -8.10 3.16
CA LEU A 269 -2.00 -6.66 3.33
C LEU A 269 -1.79 -6.28 4.81
N ALA A 270 -2.56 -6.87 5.71
CA ALA A 270 -2.47 -6.59 7.14
C ALA A 270 -1.09 -6.98 7.72
N ILE A 271 -0.58 -8.17 7.37
CA ILE A 271 0.73 -8.64 7.84
C ILE A 271 1.85 -7.74 7.29
N SER A 272 1.76 -7.40 6.00
CA SER A 272 2.73 -6.52 5.34
C SER A 272 2.75 -5.13 5.95
N PHE A 273 1.61 -4.59 6.40
CA PHE A 273 1.55 -3.32 7.14
C PHE A 273 2.29 -3.39 8.48
N THR A 274 2.03 -4.41 9.29
CA THR A 274 2.71 -4.59 10.59
C THR A 274 4.22 -4.65 10.41
N TRP A 275 4.66 -5.42 9.41
CA TRP A 275 6.06 -5.56 9.10
C TRP A 275 6.66 -4.23 8.61
N LEU A 276 5.96 -3.49 7.73
CA LEU A 276 6.42 -2.20 7.21
C LEU A 276 6.55 -1.16 8.33
N MET A 277 5.59 -1.13 9.27
CA MET A 277 5.65 -0.23 10.43
C MET A 277 6.87 -0.53 11.30
N GLY A 278 7.16 -1.81 11.57
CA GLY A 278 8.36 -2.20 12.32
C GLY A 278 9.64 -1.80 11.59
N LEU A 279 9.72 -2.01 10.27
CA LEU A 279 10.89 -1.65 9.47
C LEU A 279 11.14 -0.14 9.50
N MET A 280 10.09 0.66 9.28
CA MET A 280 10.20 2.12 9.30
C MET A 280 10.51 2.66 10.70
N GLY A 281 10.00 2.01 11.74
CA GLY A 281 10.37 2.31 13.13
C GLY A 281 11.86 2.08 13.38
N TYR A 282 12.39 0.95 12.91
CA TYR A 282 13.83 0.65 13.02
C TYR A 282 14.67 1.65 12.23
N ILE A 283 14.36 1.91 10.95
CA ILE A 283 15.08 2.88 10.12
C ILE A 283 15.14 4.24 10.83
N ARG A 284 14.01 4.75 11.33
CA ARG A 284 13.96 6.04 12.06
C ARG A 284 14.85 6.04 13.30
N SER A 285 14.87 4.94 14.05
CA SER A 285 15.72 4.84 15.23
C SER A 285 17.21 4.79 14.85
N ALA A 286 17.55 4.02 13.81
CA ALA A 286 18.91 3.77 13.38
C ALA A 286 19.59 5.01 12.75
N VAL A 287 18.83 5.98 12.26
CA VAL A 287 19.34 7.29 11.82
C VAL A 287 20.10 8.02 12.93
N ARG A 288 19.74 7.78 14.19
CA ARG A 288 20.42 8.40 15.33
C ARG A 288 21.81 7.82 15.59
N LEU A 289 22.18 6.69 14.97
CA LEU A 289 23.47 6.03 15.13
C LEU A 289 23.83 5.86 16.61
N PHE A 290 24.85 6.57 17.09
CA PHE A 290 25.36 6.53 18.47
C PHE A 290 24.79 7.65 19.35
N TRP A 291 23.61 8.17 19.03
CA TRP A 291 23.00 9.30 19.76
C TRP A 291 21.63 8.94 20.31
N HIS A 292 21.37 9.30 21.57
CA HIS A 292 20.02 9.24 22.16
C HIS A 292 19.17 10.42 21.64
N VAL A 293 19.78 11.60 21.70
CA VAL A 293 19.33 12.85 21.08
C VAL A 293 20.44 13.30 20.15
N THR A 294 20.16 13.38 18.85
CA THR A 294 21.13 13.70 17.80
C THR A 294 21.95 14.95 18.17
N GLU A 295 23.28 14.79 18.25
CA GLU A 295 24.26 15.84 18.57
C GLU A 295 24.22 16.43 19.99
N VAL A 296 23.26 16.04 20.82
CA VAL A 296 23.13 16.54 22.21
C VAL A 296 23.60 15.50 23.22
N LEU A 297 23.17 14.25 23.06
CA LEU A 297 23.45 13.18 24.02
C LEU A 297 23.96 11.94 23.28
N ARG A 298 25.29 11.77 23.29
CA ARG A 298 25.95 10.60 22.70
C ARG A 298 25.78 9.39 23.61
N ASP A 299 25.43 8.27 23.02
CA ASP A 299 25.46 6.97 23.66
C ASP A 299 26.89 6.41 23.64
N ASN A 300 27.46 6.22 24.83
CA ASN A 300 28.79 5.64 25.04
C ASN A 300 28.70 4.22 25.62
N SER A 301 27.50 3.65 25.72
CA SER A 301 27.34 2.28 26.20
C SER A 301 27.97 1.27 25.22
N PRO A 302 28.40 0.10 25.71
CA PRO A 302 28.89 -0.98 24.84
C PRO A 302 27.86 -1.46 23.81
N ASP A 303 26.57 -1.26 24.09
CA ASP A 303 25.44 -1.65 23.26
C ASP A 303 25.02 -0.57 22.25
N ALA A 304 25.77 0.53 22.14
CA ALA A 304 25.56 1.57 21.15
C ALA A 304 26.04 1.09 19.77
N TYR A 305 25.27 0.23 19.10
CA TYR A 305 25.57 -0.22 17.75
C TYR A 305 24.31 -0.27 16.87
N THR A 306 24.54 -0.22 15.56
CA THR A 306 23.49 -0.41 14.55
C THR A 306 23.42 -1.87 14.16
N LEU A 307 22.24 -2.49 14.28
CA LEU A 307 22.05 -3.90 13.90
C LEU A 307 22.38 -4.10 12.41
N THR A 308 23.03 -5.22 12.12
CA THR A 308 23.22 -5.67 10.74
C THR A 308 21.87 -5.95 10.08
N ILE A 309 21.81 -5.97 8.74
CA ILE A 309 20.56 -6.23 7.99
C ILE A 309 19.93 -7.56 8.43
N GLY A 310 20.76 -8.59 8.63
CA GLY A 310 20.29 -9.91 9.05
C GLY A 310 19.68 -9.92 10.45
N GLU A 311 20.31 -9.26 11.42
CA GLU A 311 19.81 -9.17 12.79
C GLU A 311 18.57 -8.29 12.88
N ALA A 312 18.58 -7.14 12.20
CA ALA A 312 17.42 -6.26 12.08
C ALA A 312 16.23 -7.01 11.48
N GLY A 313 16.46 -7.79 10.41
CA GLY A 313 15.45 -8.63 9.77
C GLY A 313 14.88 -9.70 10.70
N LYS A 314 15.72 -10.41 11.47
CA LYS A 314 15.28 -11.39 12.47
C LYS A 314 14.42 -10.75 13.55
N MET A 315 14.89 -9.65 14.15
CA MET A 315 14.19 -8.95 15.22
C MET A 315 12.85 -8.38 14.74
N LEU A 316 12.83 -7.82 13.54
CA LEU A 316 11.62 -7.30 12.91
C LEU A 316 10.59 -8.40 12.62
N THR A 317 11.05 -9.55 12.14
CA THR A 317 10.20 -10.73 11.89
C THR A 317 9.65 -11.27 13.20
N PHE A 318 10.51 -11.41 14.21
CA PHE A 318 10.10 -11.81 15.56
C PHE A 318 9.02 -10.88 16.13
N ASN A 319 9.23 -9.55 16.10
CA ASN A 319 8.25 -8.59 16.58
C ASN A 319 6.92 -8.67 15.82
N THR A 320 6.99 -8.82 14.49
CA THR A 320 5.79 -8.99 13.65
C THR A 320 5.02 -10.25 14.06
N LEU A 321 5.70 -11.39 14.19
CA LEU A 321 5.09 -12.65 14.61
C LEU A 321 4.53 -12.55 16.03
N PHE A 322 5.25 -11.93 16.95
CA PHE A 322 4.82 -11.72 18.34
C PHE A 322 3.50 -10.93 18.39
N VAL A 323 3.42 -9.82 17.67
CA VAL A 323 2.19 -9.02 17.56
C VAL A 323 1.04 -9.83 16.95
N TRP A 324 1.30 -10.62 15.90
CA TRP A 324 0.26 -11.45 15.28
C TRP A 324 -0.20 -12.60 16.17
N VAL A 325 0.68 -13.22 16.96
CA VAL A 325 0.31 -14.21 17.98
C VAL A 325 -0.62 -13.57 19.01
N GLN A 326 -0.30 -12.35 19.47
CA GLN A 326 -1.18 -11.61 20.38
C GLN A 326 -2.56 -11.35 19.74
N PHE A 327 -2.62 -10.92 18.48
CA PHE A 327 -3.90 -10.73 17.79
C PHE A 327 -4.69 -12.03 17.66
N VAL A 328 -4.05 -13.16 17.34
CA VAL A 328 -4.72 -14.47 17.29
C VAL A 328 -5.31 -14.83 18.66
N ILE A 329 -4.57 -14.61 19.75
CA ILE A 329 -5.07 -14.84 21.11
C ILE A 329 -6.28 -13.93 21.39
N VAL A 330 -6.20 -12.65 21.06
CA VAL A 330 -7.30 -11.69 21.27
C VAL A 330 -8.53 -12.09 20.46
N PHE A 331 -8.37 -12.47 19.19
CA PHE A 331 -9.47 -12.94 18.34
C PHE A 331 -10.08 -14.24 18.86
N TRP A 332 -9.25 -15.14 19.37
CA TRP A 332 -9.72 -16.37 20.01
C TRP A 332 -10.54 -16.08 21.26
N VAL A 333 -10.04 -15.25 22.18
CA VAL A 333 -10.78 -14.84 23.39
C VAL A 333 -12.10 -14.15 23.03
N ALA A 334 -12.09 -13.23 22.06
CA ALA A 334 -13.30 -12.57 21.58
C ALA A 334 -14.33 -13.57 21.01
N SER A 335 -13.87 -14.61 20.30
CA SER A 335 -14.75 -15.65 19.77
C SER A 335 -15.43 -16.49 20.86
N LEU A 336 -14.76 -16.73 21.99
CA LEU A 336 -15.33 -17.44 23.13
C LEU A 336 -16.45 -16.62 23.80
N SER A 337 -16.25 -15.32 23.96
CA SER A 337 -17.28 -14.40 24.47
C SER A 337 -18.49 -14.31 23.55
N ALA A 338 -18.26 -14.26 22.22
CA ALA A 338 -19.35 -14.26 21.24
C ALA A 338 -20.15 -15.57 21.26
N LYS A 339 -19.49 -16.71 21.43
CA LYS A 339 -20.17 -18.01 21.57
C LYS A 339 -21.02 -18.06 22.84
N ALA A 340 -20.45 -17.67 23.98
CA ALA A 340 -21.17 -17.62 25.26
C ALA A 340 -22.39 -16.67 25.23
N ALA A 341 -22.30 -15.54 24.50
CA ALA A 341 -23.43 -14.63 24.31
C ALA A 341 -24.52 -15.23 23.40
N LYS A 342 -24.13 -15.97 22.36
CA LYS A 342 -25.08 -16.65 21.47
C LYS A 342 -25.81 -17.80 22.18
N ASP A 343 -25.09 -18.57 23.01
CA ASP A 343 -25.67 -19.64 23.83
C ASP A 343 -26.67 -19.07 24.86
N LYS A 344 -26.34 -17.93 25.51
CA LYS A 344 -27.29 -17.21 26.40
C LYS A 344 -28.51 -16.65 25.67
N ALA A 345 -28.38 -16.22 24.41
CA ALA A 345 -29.49 -15.73 23.62
C ALA A 345 -30.40 -16.86 23.12
N SER A 346 -29.87 -18.06 22.87
CA SER A 346 -30.69 -19.24 22.53
C SER A 346 -31.46 -19.81 23.71
N ASP A 347 -30.94 -19.67 24.94
CA ASP A 347 -31.64 -20.10 26.17
C ASP A 347 -32.78 -19.14 26.56
N ALA A 348 -32.79 -17.92 26.02
CA ALA A 348 -33.90 -16.98 26.16
C ALA A 348 -35.02 -17.31 25.14
N VAL A 349 -35.75 -18.40 25.37
CA VAL A 349 -36.98 -18.71 24.61
C VAL A 349 -37.99 -17.58 24.85
N PRO A 350 -38.61 -16.97 23.80
CA PRO A 350 -39.71 -16.04 24.01
C PRO A 350 -40.87 -16.79 24.64
N ALA A 351 -41.31 -16.37 25.82
CA ALA A 351 -42.56 -16.87 26.40
C ALA A 351 -43.68 -16.70 25.35
N PRO A 352 -44.51 -17.73 25.09
CA PRO A 352 -45.60 -17.60 24.15
C PRO A 352 -46.51 -16.47 24.65
N ALA A 353 -46.77 -15.48 23.79
CA ALA A 353 -47.78 -14.46 24.06
C ALA A 353 -49.10 -15.18 24.40
N GLN A 354 -49.52 -15.06 25.65
CA GLN A 354 -50.84 -15.53 26.08
C GLN A 354 -51.90 -14.73 25.33
N GLN A 355 -52.91 -15.48 24.87
CA GLN A 355 -53.99 -15.12 23.95
C GLN A 355 -54.75 -13.83 24.31
#